data_AF-A0A314UFW5-F1
#
_entry.id   AF-A0A314UFW5-F1
#
_cell.length_a   1.000
_cell.length_b   1.000
_cell.length_c   1.000
_cell.angle_alpha   90.00
_cell.angle_beta   90.00
_cell.angle_gamma   90.00
#
_symmetry.space_group_name_H-M   'P 1'
#
loop_
_entity.id
_entity.type
_entity.pdbx_description
1 polymer ?
#
loop_
_entity_poly.entity_id
_entity_poly.type
_entity_poly.pdbx_seq_one_letter_code
_entity_poly.pdbx_strand_id
1 'polypeptide(L)' 'MSDQNGMFINSCYVHGQTGQGAWFAPDSPAVGNKTIAEAVGDWYFDRAEVKVVDETCRHLVPPVSV' A
#
# COMPACT_ATOMS: atom_id res chain seq x y z
N MET A 1 -8.65 -12.50 17.15
CA MET A 1 -8.29 -11.28 16.39
C MET A 1 -9.49 -10.94 15.53
N SER A 2 -9.87 -9.67 15.38
CA SER A 2 -10.98 -9.32 14.48
C SER A 2 -10.58 -9.66 13.05
N ASP A 3 -11.37 -10.46 12.34
CA ASP A 3 -11.13 -10.82 10.93
C ASP A 3 -11.29 -9.61 9.99
N GLN A 4 -11.71 -8.47 10.53
CA GLN A 4 -11.94 -7.22 9.82
C GLN A 4 -10.71 -6.31 9.78
N ASN A 5 -9.54 -6.74 10.27
CA ASN A 5 -8.34 -5.89 10.26
C ASN A 5 -7.56 -6.04 8.95
N GLY A 6 -7.15 -4.92 8.35
CA GLY A 6 -6.22 -4.87 7.22
C GLY A 6 -4.81 -4.46 7.65
N MET A 7 -3.80 -4.90 6.90
CA MET A 7 -2.39 -4.53 7.09
C MET A 7 -1.72 -4.27 5.74
N PHE A 8 -1.10 -3.10 5.62
CA PHE A 8 -0.23 -2.74 4.50
C PHE A 8 1.03 -2.08 5.06
N ILE A 9 2.17 -2.77 4.92
CA ILE A 9 3.48 -2.31 5.38
C ILE A 9 4.41 -2.31 4.18
N ASN A 10 4.92 -1.14 3.81
CA ASN A 10 5.97 -1.01 2.81
C ASN A 10 7.29 -0.63 3.48
N SER A 11 8.41 -1.01 2.87
CA SER A 11 9.75 -0.74 3.41
C SER A 11 10.25 0.69 3.11
N CYS A 12 9.37 1.69 3.09
CA CYS A 12 9.75 3.09 2.84
C CYS A 12 10.41 3.75 4.07
N TYR A 13 11.45 4.56 3.85
CA TYR A 13 12.03 5.41 4.89
C TYR A 13 11.25 6.73 5.02
N VAL A 14 10.07 6.68 5.65
CA VAL A 14 9.24 7.87 5.90
C VAL A 14 8.66 7.87 7.32
N HIS A 15 8.45 9.06 7.87
CA HIS A 15 7.92 9.24 9.22
C HIS A 15 6.43 8.89 9.35
N GLY A 16 5.73 8.68 8.23
CA GLY A 16 4.34 8.24 8.18
C GLY A 16 3.76 8.35 6.77
N GLN A 17 2.70 7.58 6.49
CA GLN A 17 2.02 7.53 5.20
C GLN A 17 0.50 7.61 5.36
N THR A 18 -0.02 8.46 6.24
CA THR A 18 -1.47 8.60 6.45
C THR A 18 -2.12 9.64 5.53
N GLY A 19 -1.32 10.37 4.75
CA GLY A 19 -1.80 11.38 3.81
C GLY A 19 -2.38 10.76 2.54
N GLN A 20 -3.69 10.94 2.32
CA GLN A 20 -4.41 10.40 1.15
C GLN A 20 -3.81 10.85 -0.20
N GLY A 21 -3.21 12.04 -0.26
CA GLY A 21 -2.56 12.55 -1.47
C GLY A 21 -1.41 11.66 -1.95
N ALA A 22 -0.68 11.01 -1.04
CA ALA A 22 0.38 10.06 -1.37
C ALA A 22 -0.15 8.67 -1.78
N TRP A 23 -1.40 8.35 -1.42
CA TRP A 23 -2.01 7.04 -1.71
C TRP A 23 -2.50 6.94 -3.15
N PHE A 24 -2.95 8.06 -3.72
CA PHE A 24 -3.48 8.17 -5.07
C PHE A 24 -2.54 8.91 -6.04
N ALA A 25 -1.32 9.21 -5.61
CA ALA A 25 -0.33 9.88 -6.46
C ALA A 25 0.09 8.95 -7.63
N PRO A 26 0.46 9.51 -8.80
CA PRO A 26 0.99 8.72 -9.92
C PRO A 26 2.22 7.88 -9.55
N ASP A 27 3.00 8.34 -8.58
CA ASP A 27 4.21 7.72 -8.04
C ASP A 27 3.96 7.06 -6.67
N SER A 28 2.70 6.73 -6.34
CA SER A 28 2.38 6.07 -5.08
C SER A 28 3.14 4.76 -4.96
N PRO A 29 3.77 4.47 -3.79
CA PRO A 29 4.46 3.22 -3.58
C PRO A 29 3.48 2.05 -3.67
N ALA A 30 3.87 1.04 -4.44
CA ALA A 30 3.09 -0.18 -4.62
C ALA A 30 3.85 -1.38 -4.08
N VAL A 31 3.13 -2.32 -3.47
CA VAL A 31 3.68 -3.62 -3.05
C VAL A 31 2.83 -4.70 -3.70
N GLY A 32 3.47 -5.60 -4.45
CA GLY A 32 2.75 -6.67 -5.16
C GLY A 32 1.70 -6.13 -6.14
N ASN A 33 2.01 -5.04 -6.86
CA ASN A 33 1.11 -4.32 -7.76
C ASN A 33 -0.14 -3.73 -7.11
N LYS A 34 -0.14 -3.52 -5.78
CA LYS A 34 -1.18 -2.79 -5.07
C LYS A 34 -0.61 -1.55 -4.40
N THR A 35 -1.19 -0.40 -4.70
CA THR A 35 -0.96 0.87 -3.99
C THR A 35 -1.66 0.85 -2.62
N ILE A 36 -1.33 1.84 -1.78
CA ILE A 36 -2.01 2.03 -0.50
C ILE A 36 -3.50 2.31 -0.70
N ALA A 37 -3.86 3.11 -1.72
CA ALA A 37 -5.24 3.42 -2.04
C ALA A 37 -6.07 2.18 -2.37
N GLU A 38 -5.53 1.30 -3.21
CA GLU A 38 -6.19 0.04 -3.58
C GLU A 38 -6.30 -0.88 -2.38
N ALA A 39 -5.23 -1.03 -1.59
CA ALA A 39 -5.22 -1.86 -0.40
C ALA A 39 -6.24 -1.39 0.66
N VAL A 40 -6.27 -0.09 0.97
CA VAL A 40 -7.25 0.47 1.91
C VAL A 40 -8.68 0.32 1.36
N GLY A 41 -8.89 0.54 0.06
CA GLY A 41 -10.20 0.36 -0.56
C GLY A 41 -10.67 -1.09 -0.50
N ASP A 42 -9.81 -2.05 -0.81
CA ASP A 42 -10.16 -3.47 -0.79
C ASP A 42 -10.54 -3.92 0.62
N TRP A 43 -9.80 -3.44 1.63
CA TRP A 43 -10.11 -3.68 3.04
C TRP A 43 -11.40 -2.99 3.50
N TYR A 44 -11.54 -1.68 3.27
CA TYR A 44 -12.66 -0.88 3.80
C TYR A 44 -14.01 -1.29 3.22
N PHE A 45 -14.03 -1.70 1.95
CA PHE A 45 -15.25 -2.15 1.26
C PHE A 45 -15.42 -3.68 1.26
N ASP A 46 -14.61 -4.40 2.04
CA ASP A 46 -14.66 -5.87 2.17
C ASP A 46 -14.59 -6.60 0.81
N ARG A 47 -13.75 -6.08 -0.10
CA ARG A 47 -13.52 -6.69 -1.43
C ARG A 47 -12.46 -7.78 -1.38
N ALA A 48 -11.49 -7.67 -0.47
CA ALA A 48 -10.47 -8.69 -0.26
C ALA A 48 -9.83 -8.57 1.14
N GLU A 49 -9.28 -9.68 1.63
CA GLU A 49 -8.37 -9.66 2.77
C GLU A 49 -7.05 -8.97 2.38
N VAL A 50 -6.58 -8.06 3.24
CA VAL A 50 -5.36 -7.28 2.98
C VAL A 50 -4.35 -7.52 4.09
N LYS A 51 -3.30 -8.30 3.77
CA LYS A 51 -2.13 -8.56 4.62
C LYS A 51 -0.88 -8.49 3.76
N VAL A 52 -0.39 -7.27 3.55
CA VAL A 52 0.72 -6.98 2.64
C VAL A 52 1.90 -6.46 3.45
N VAL A 53 3.04 -7.12 3.33
CA VAL A 53 4.31 -6.71 3.95
C VAL A 53 5.41 -6.80 2.90
N ASP A 54 6.06 -5.67 2.63
CA ASP A 54 7.27 -5.64 1.82
C ASP A 54 8.50 -5.75 2.73
N GLU A 55 9.21 -6.85 2.63
CA GLU A 55 10.46 -7.09 3.37
C GLU A 55 11.69 -6.53 2.65
N THR A 56 11.50 -5.88 1.49
CA THR A 56 12.59 -5.39 0.64
C THR A 56 12.37 -3.93 0.24
N CYS A 57 13.37 -3.06 0.33
CA CYS A 57 13.23 -1.67 -0.15
C CYS A 57 13.31 -1.55 -1.69
N ARG A 58 12.95 -2.61 -2.44
CA ARG A 58 13.17 -2.72 -3.89
C ARG A 58 11.91 -2.52 -4.74
N HIS A 59 10.72 -2.58 -4.15
CA HIS A 59 9.45 -2.57 -4.89
C HIS A 59 8.70 -1.23 -4.86
N LEU A 60 9.29 -0.19 -4.26
CA LEU A 60 8.60 1.07 -3.98
C LEU A 60 8.46 2.02 -5.18
N VAL A 61 8.94 1.63 -6.36
CA VAL A 61 8.85 2.44 -7.57
C VAL A 61 8.04 1.66 -8.60
N PRO A 62 6.87 2.17 -9.06
CA PRO A 62 6.22 1.57 -10.22
C PRO A 62 7.16 1.65 -11.44
N PRO A 63 7.13 0.70 -12.38
CA PRO A 63 8.01 0.66 -13.56
C PRO A 63 7.74 1.78 -14.58
N VAL A 64 7.10 2.88 -14.18
CA VAL A 64 6.76 4.01 -15.05
C VAL A 64 7.61 5.23 -14.66
N SER A 65 8.93 5.06 -14.79
CA SER A 65 9.82 6.20 -15.06
C SER A 65 10.06 6.24 -16.56
N VAL A 66 9.20 6.97 -17.28
CA VAL A 66 9.53 7.53 -18.59
C VAL A 66 10.26 8.85 -18.41
#